data_AF-A0AAD4BHA6-F1
#
_entry.id   AF-A0AAD4BHA6-F1
#
_cell.length_a   1.000
_cell.length_b   1.000
_cell.length_c   1.000
_cell.angle_alpha   90.00
_cell.angle_beta   90.00
_cell.angle_gamma   90.00
#
_symmetry.space_group_name_H-M   'P 1'
#
loop_
_entity.id
_entity.type
_entity.pdbx_description
1 polymer ?
#
loop_
_entity_poly.entity_id
_entity_poly.type
_entity_poly.pdbx_seq_one_letter_code
_entity_poly.pdbx_strand_id
1 'polypeptide(L)'
;MDFELALWQLSYLCLAPRRVYRNVYYHKQTKNTWARDDPAILILLFGCLFVAAMGWSVVYSYTFLDAVKLAFVMILRDFLLVGVIIATLLRLFANKVLLSPSSHSSPTDSSVEWAYAFDVHTNSFFPFYLTLYVAQLILLPIITKDKWVCLLVGNTLYLAGFAQYIYGVYLGLSALPFLIRAEILLAPLLPLFASYVVSLLGFNIAIHVLRAYVG
;
A
#
# COMPACT_ATOMS: atom_id res chain seq x y z
N MET A 1 21.28 -6.03 -9.74
CA MET A 1 20.08 -5.58 -9.00
C MET A 1 20.46 -5.59 -7.54
N ASP A 2 20.34 -4.45 -6.88
CA ASP A 2 20.92 -4.26 -5.55
C ASP A 2 19.86 -4.56 -4.48
N PHE A 3 19.66 -5.84 -4.19
CA PHE A 3 18.67 -6.31 -3.22
C PHE A 3 18.89 -5.75 -1.81
N GLU A 4 20.14 -5.50 -1.43
CA GLU A 4 20.47 -4.87 -0.15
C GLU A 4 19.88 -3.45 -0.04
N LEU A 5 20.02 -2.66 -1.10
CA LEU A 5 19.46 -1.31 -1.16
C LEU A 5 17.93 -1.35 -1.15
N ALA A 6 17.32 -2.30 -1.86
CA ALA A 6 15.87 -2.51 -1.83
C ALA A 6 15.36 -2.87 -0.42
N LEU A 7 16.06 -3.74 0.31
CA LEU A 7 15.73 -4.11 1.69
C LEU A 7 15.83 -2.91 2.65
N TRP A 8 16.87 -2.10 2.51
CA TRP A 8 16.98 -0.85 3.27
C TRP A 8 15.84 0.10 2.96
N GLN A 9 15.48 0.27 1.68
CA GLN A 9 14.36 1.13 1.29
C GLN A 9 13.04 0.66 1.91
N LEU A 10 12.74 -0.64 1.88
CA LEU A 10 11.54 -1.20 2.50
C LEU A 10 11.52 -1.02 4.02
N SER A 11 12.66 -1.22 4.67
CA SER A 11 12.79 -0.96 6.11
C SER A 11 12.55 0.52 6.45
N TYR A 12 13.10 1.43 5.64
CA TYR A 12 12.87 2.86 5.80
C TYR A 12 11.44 3.30 5.48
N LEU A 13 10.72 2.62 4.58
CA LEU A 13 9.31 2.91 4.34
C LEU A 13 8.46 2.72 5.60
N CYS A 14 8.81 1.75 6.44
CA CYS A 14 8.12 1.52 7.72
C CYS A 14 8.56 2.48 8.83
N LEU A 15 9.87 2.76 8.94
CA LEU A 15 10.42 3.51 10.07
C LEU A 15 10.54 5.02 9.82
N ALA A 16 10.89 5.42 8.61
CA ALA A 16 11.19 6.81 8.26
C ALA A 16 10.92 7.07 6.76
N PRO A 17 9.66 6.99 6.29
CA PRO A 17 9.32 7.02 4.86
C PRO A 17 9.78 8.29 4.15
N ARG A 18 9.84 9.43 4.87
CA ARG A 18 10.37 10.69 4.35
C ARG A 18 11.81 10.58 3.82
N ARG A 19 12.63 9.69 4.39
CA ARG A 19 14.01 9.46 3.92
C ARG A 19 14.04 8.84 2.53
N VAL A 20 13.13 7.90 2.26
CA VAL A 20 13.02 7.22 0.96
C VAL A 20 12.63 8.21 -0.13
N TYR A 21 11.65 9.08 0.17
CA TYR A 21 11.20 10.08 -0.79
C TYR A 21 12.20 11.21 -1.05
N ARG A 22 13.10 11.50 -0.11
CA ARG A 22 14.24 12.39 -0.39
C ARG A 22 15.19 11.81 -1.44
N ASN A 23 15.38 10.49 -1.47
CA ASN A 23 16.23 9.84 -2.47
C ASN A 23 15.64 9.90 -3.88
N VAL A 24 14.30 9.92 -4.00
CA VAL A 24 13.60 10.10 -5.28
C VAL A 24 13.96 11.45 -5.91
N TYR A 25 14.05 12.51 -5.11
CA TYR A 25 14.47 13.82 -5.59
C TYR A 25 15.89 13.81 -6.18
N TYR A 26 16.83 13.15 -5.49
CA TYR A 26 18.20 12.99 -6.00
C TYR A 26 18.26 12.12 -7.25
N HIS A 27 17.43 11.08 -7.35
CA HIS A 27 17.31 10.25 -8.55
C HIS A 27 16.85 11.06 -9.77
N LYS A 28 15.88 11.95 -9.58
CA LYS A 28 15.42 12.84 -10.66
C LYS A 28 16.55 13.75 -11.17
N GLN A 29 17.45 14.23 -10.30
CA GLN A 29 18.57 15.07 -10.73
C GLN A 29 19.61 14.31 -11.57
N THR A 30 19.82 13.02 -11.30
CA THR A 30 20.85 12.23 -11.98
C THR A 30 20.36 11.53 -13.25
N LYS A 31 19.10 11.06 -13.26
CA LYS A 31 18.53 10.27 -14.37
C LYS A 31 17.37 10.94 -15.10
N ASN A 32 16.91 12.09 -14.61
CA ASN A 32 15.78 12.83 -15.17
C ASN A 32 14.46 12.01 -15.28
N THR A 33 14.29 10.97 -14.46
CA THR A 33 13.05 10.19 -14.33
C THR A 33 12.62 10.11 -12.86
N TRP A 34 11.31 10.10 -12.62
CA TRP A 34 10.76 9.95 -11.26
C TRP A 34 10.59 8.49 -10.87
N ALA A 35 10.18 7.65 -11.82
CA ALA A 35 10.06 6.21 -11.62
C ALA A 35 11.40 5.54 -11.32
N ARG A 36 11.34 4.43 -10.59
CA ARG A 36 12.49 3.55 -10.40
C ARG A 36 12.79 2.76 -11.67
N ASP A 37 14.06 2.47 -11.87
CA ASP A 37 14.53 1.63 -12.97
C ASP A 37 14.77 0.16 -12.55
N ASP A 38 14.77 -0.14 -11.25
CA ASP A 38 15.11 -1.46 -10.71
C ASP A 38 13.88 -2.21 -10.17
N PRO A 39 13.61 -3.45 -10.63
CA PRO A 39 12.46 -4.22 -10.18
C PRO A 39 12.71 -4.96 -8.85
N ALA A 40 13.83 -4.69 -8.15
CA ALA A 40 14.25 -5.42 -6.95
C ALA A 40 13.19 -5.36 -5.83
N ILE A 41 12.56 -4.20 -5.62
CA ILE A 41 11.48 -4.03 -4.63
C ILE A 41 10.25 -4.87 -4.98
N LEU A 42 9.88 -4.91 -6.27
CA LEU A 42 8.73 -5.70 -6.73
C LEU A 42 8.97 -7.19 -6.51
N ILE A 43 10.17 -7.68 -6.86
CA ILE A 43 10.55 -9.08 -6.66
C ILE A 43 10.52 -9.43 -5.17
N LEU A 44 11.06 -8.56 -4.31
CA LEU A 44 11.04 -8.82 -2.87
C LEU A 44 9.61 -8.85 -2.32
N LEU A 45 8.75 -7.93 -2.78
CA LEU A 45 7.36 -7.88 -2.36
C LEU A 45 6.56 -9.11 -2.82
N PHE A 46 6.81 -9.62 -4.03
CA PHE A 46 6.25 -10.90 -4.47
C PHE A 46 6.69 -12.05 -3.57
N GLY A 47 7.97 -12.08 -3.18
CA GLY A 47 8.49 -13.04 -2.20
C GLY A 47 7.77 -12.92 -0.85
N CYS A 48 7.58 -11.70 -0.33
CA CYS A 48 6.85 -11.46 0.90
C CYS A 48 5.38 -11.95 0.82
N LEU A 49 4.68 -11.63 -0.28
CA LEU A 49 3.30 -12.08 -0.49
C LEU A 49 3.21 -13.60 -0.60
N PHE A 50 4.18 -14.25 -1.26
CA PHE A 50 4.26 -15.70 -1.31
C PHE A 50 4.44 -16.32 0.09
N VAL A 51 5.35 -15.77 0.90
CA VAL A 51 5.56 -16.22 2.29
C VAL A 51 4.31 -16.02 3.14
N ALA A 52 3.62 -14.89 3.00
CA ALA A 52 2.35 -14.66 3.70
C ALA A 52 1.29 -15.69 3.25
N ALA A 53 1.13 -15.92 1.94
CA ALA A 53 0.20 -16.91 1.42
C ALA A 53 0.48 -18.31 2.00
N MET A 54 1.75 -18.70 2.13
CA MET A 54 2.10 -19.94 2.81
C MET A 54 1.69 -19.93 4.28
N GLY A 55 1.93 -18.84 5.01
CA GLY A 55 1.49 -18.69 6.40
C GLY A 55 -0.03 -18.84 6.57
N TRP A 56 -0.81 -18.17 5.73
CA TRP A 56 -2.27 -18.30 5.70
C TRP A 56 -2.71 -19.73 5.35
N SER A 57 -2.05 -20.37 4.38
CA SER A 57 -2.36 -21.75 3.96
C SER A 57 -2.12 -22.77 5.07
N VAL A 58 -1.06 -22.59 5.87
CA VAL A 58 -0.78 -23.45 7.04
C VAL A 58 -1.88 -23.30 8.09
N VAL A 59 -2.26 -22.06 8.41
CA VAL A 59 -3.26 -21.79 9.45
C VAL A 59 -4.64 -22.34 9.09
N TYR A 60 -5.03 -22.29 7.80
CA TYR A 60 -6.30 -22.82 7.32
C TYR A 60 -6.21 -24.27 6.78
N SER A 61 -5.05 -24.92 6.93
CA SER A 61 -4.84 -26.32 6.49
C SER A 61 -5.23 -26.58 5.04
N TYR A 62 -4.83 -25.68 4.15
CA TYR A 62 -5.08 -25.78 2.71
C TYR A 62 -4.26 -26.88 2.03
N THR A 63 -4.78 -27.39 0.91
CA THR A 63 -4.00 -28.29 0.05
C THR A 63 -2.88 -27.52 -0.67
N PHE A 64 -1.89 -28.23 -1.21
CA PHE A 64 -0.81 -27.59 -1.98
C PHE A 64 -1.34 -26.74 -3.14
N LEU A 65 -2.36 -27.23 -3.87
CA LEU A 65 -2.95 -26.50 -4.99
C LEU A 65 -3.67 -25.23 -4.51
N ASP A 66 -4.38 -25.30 -3.40
CA ASP A 66 -5.06 -24.14 -2.81
C ASP A 66 -4.05 -23.11 -2.30
N ALA A 67 -2.93 -23.54 -1.72
CA ALA A 67 -1.85 -22.67 -1.29
C ALA A 67 -1.20 -21.91 -2.46
N VAL A 68 -0.92 -22.61 -3.57
CA VAL A 68 -0.41 -22.00 -4.81
C VAL A 68 -1.44 -21.02 -5.37
N LYS A 69 -2.71 -21.41 -5.45
CA LYS A 69 -3.81 -20.54 -5.89
C LYS A 69 -3.90 -19.29 -5.02
N LEU A 70 -3.79 -19.41 -3.71
CA LEU A 70 -3.80 -18.29 -2.76
C LEU A 70 -2.66 -17.31 -3.03
N ALA A 71 -1.44 -17.82 -3.26
CA ALA A 71 -0.29 -16.99 -3.58
C ALA A 71 -0.49 -16.21 -4.89
N PHE A 72 -1.00 -16.86 -5.94
CA PHE A 72 -1.33 -16.18 -7.19
C PHE A 72 -2.42 -15.14 -7.01
N VAL A 73 -3.44 -15.41 -6.21
CA VAL A 73 -4.49 -14.43 -5.91
C VAL A 73 -3.91 -13.22 -5.18
N MET A 74 -3.08 -13.41 -4.15
CA MET A 74 -2.44 -12.31 -3.43
C MET A 74 -1.54 -11.46 -4.34
N ILE A 75 -0.75 -12.08 -5.21
CA ILE A 75 0.18 -11.36 -6.09
C ILE A 75 -0.56 -10.68 -7.25
N LEU A 76 -1.39 -11.41 -7.99
CA LEU A 76 -2.03 -10.92 -9.20
C LEU A 76 -3.21 -10.01 -8.90
N ARG A 77 -4.12 -10.43 -8.00
CA ARG A 77 -5.34 -9.67 -7.71
C ARG A 77 -5.07 -8.57 -6.69
N ASP A 78 -4.53 -8.91 -5.53
CA ASP A 78 -4.45 -7.93 -4.44
C ASP A 78 -3.37 -6.88 -4.64
N PHE A 79 -2.24 -7.28 -5.24
CA PHE A 79 -1.15 -6.36 -5.50
C PHE A 79 -1.17 -5.80 -6.92
N LEU A 80 -1.02 -6.63 -7.97
CA LEU A 80 -0.87 -6.12 -9.34
C LEU A 80 -2.13 -5.45 -9.89
N LEU A 81 -3.28 -6.11 -9.84
CA LEU A 81 -4.53 -5.58 -10.39
C LEU A 81 -4.94 -4.30 -9.67
N VAL A 82 -4.97 -4.33 -8.33
CA VAL A 82 -5.24 -3.15 -7.50
C VAL A 82 -4.19 -2.06 -7.77
N GLY A 83 -2.92 -2.41 -7.89
CA GLY A 83 -1.84 -1.47 -8.18
C GLY A 83 -1.99 -0.76 -9.52
N VAL A 84 -2.36 -1.48 -10.58
CA VAL A 84 -2.64 -0.89 -11.90
C VAL A 84 -3.82 0.06 -11.83
N ILE A 85 -4.90 -0.32 -11.14
CA ILE A 85 -6.08 0.53 -10.97
C ILE A 85 -5.71 1.79 -10.18
N ILE A 86 -5.05 1.65 -9.03
CA ILE A 86 -4.69 2.79 -8.18
C ILE A 86 -3.68 3.70 -8.88
N ALA A 87 -2.64 3.16 -9.52
CA ALA A 87 -1.66 3.98 -10.26
C ALA A 87 -2.33 4.80 -11.36
N THR A 88 -3.29 4.20 -12.07
CA THR A 88 -4.06 4.89 -13.11
C THR A 88 -4.93 5.99 -12.52
N LEU A 89 -5.66 5.72 -11.44
CA LEU A 89 -6.49 6.71 -10.77
C LEU A 89 -5.65 7.85 -10.17
N LEU A 90 -4.55 7.54 -9.49
CA LEU A 90 -3.64 8.53 -8.89
C LEU A 90 -3.02 9.42 -9.95
N ARG A 91 -2.53 8.84 -11.06
CA ARG A 91 -1.98 9.63 -12.17
C ARG A 91 -3.03 10.56 -12.77
N LEU A 92 -4.24 10.06 -13.03
CA LEU A 92 -5.32 10.87 -13.60
C LEU A 92 -5.73 11.99 -12.64
N PHE A 93 -5.87 11.68 -11.35
CA PHE A 93 -6.24 12.66 -10.34
C PHE A 93 -5.15 13.71 -10.14
N ALA A 94 -3.89 13.30 -9.97
CA ALA A 94 -2.79 14.21 -9.74
C ALA A 94 -2.57 15.17 -10.92
N ASN A 95 -2.61 14.66 -12.15
CA ASN A 95 -2.44 15.49 -13.34
C ASN A 95 -3.64 16.42 -13.62
N LYS A 96 -4.84 16.13 -13.11
CA LYS A 96 -6.01 16.99 -13.30
C LYS A 96 -6.23 18.00 -12.19
N VAL A 97 -5.93 17.63 -10.94
CA VAL A 97 -6.34 18.39 -9.74
C VAL A 97 -5.16 19.01 -9.01
N LEU A 98 -3.99 18.37 -9.01
CA LEU A 98 -2.88 18.72 -8.14
C LEU A 98 -1.74 19.48 -8.84
N LEU A 99 -1.75 19.60 -10.17
CA LEU A 99 -0.70 20.34 -10.89
C LEU A 99 -0.69 21.83 -10.52
N SER A 100 0.52 22.37 -10.36
CA SER A 100 0.73 23.81 -10.26
C SER A 100 0.30 24.52 -11.55
N PRO A 101 -0.44 25.65 -11.45
CA PRO A 101 -0.58 26.58 -12.56
C PRO A 101 0.83 27.05 -13.00
N SER A 102 1.08 27.03 -14.30
CA SER A 102 2.39 27.21 -14.92
C SER A 102 3.04 28.55 -14.56
N SER A 103 4.23 28.53 -13.97
CA SER A 103 5.10 29.72 -13.93
C SER A 103 6.27 29.62 -14.91
N HIS A 104 7.05 28.52 -15.02
CA HIS A 104 8.20 28.49 -15.95
C HIS A 104 8.65 27.12 -16.50
N SER A 105 7.87 26.03 -16.36
CA SER A 105 8.27 24.69 -16.82
C SER A 105 7.42 24.17 -17.98
N SER A 106 8.03 23.39 -18.87
CA SER A 106 7.32 22.72 -19.97
C SER A 106 6.22 21.78 -19.42
N PRO A 107 5.07 21.61 -20.12
CA PRO A 107 4.00 20.72 -19.67
C PRO A 107 4.43 19.25 -19.53
N THR A 108 5.47 18.85 -20.26
CA THR A 108 6.02 17.49 -20.28
C THR A 108 6.87 17.19 -19.04
N ASP A 109 7.61 18.18 -18.52
CA ASP A 109 8.46 18.00 -17.34
C ASP A 109 7.68 18.02 -16.01
N SER A 110 6.41 18.42 -16.06
CA SER A 110 5.55 18.66 -14.90
C SER A 110 4.40 17.66 -14.79
N SER A 111 4.49 16.50 -15.45
CA SER A 111 3.46 15.46 -15.37
C SER A 111 3.86 14.30 -14.45
N VAL A 112 2.89 13.71 -13.77
CA VAL A 112 3.08 12.48 -12.99
C VAL A 112 3.19 11.28 -13.94
N GLU A 113 4.35 10.64 -13.92
CA GLU A 113 4.64 9.39 -14.64
C GLU A 113 3.78 8.24 -14.08
N TRP A 114 3.25 7.38 -14.96
CA TRP A 114 2.45 6.23 -14.51
C TRP A 114 3.29 5.24 -13.71
N ALA A 115 4.52 4.99 -14.15
CA ALA A 115 5.46 4.11 -13.44
C ALA A 115 5.76 4.64 -12.03
N TYR A 116 5.90 5.96 -11.87
CA TYR A 116 6.04 6.57 -10.55
C TYR A 116 4.79 6.40 -9.67
N ALA A 117 3.58 6.57 -10.23
CA ALA A 117 2.34 6.33 -9.48
C ALA A 117 2.23 4.86 -9.01
N PHE A 118 2.72 3.91 -9.82
CA PHE A 118 2.82 2.51 -9.45
C PHE A 118 3.90 2.24 -8.40
N ASP A 119 5.03 2.94 -8.43
CA ASP A 119 6.05 2.91 -7.37
C ASP A 119 5.49 3.41 -6.03
N VAL A 120 4.69 4.48 -6.06
CA VAL A 120 4.02 5.01 -4.86
C VAL A 120 3.02 3.99 -4.29
N HIS A 121 2.26 3.30 -5.14
CA HIS A 121 1.44 2.16 -4.72
C HIS A 121 2.29 1.07 -4.06
N THR A 122 3.37 0.64 -4.73
CA THR A 122 4.27 -0.40 -4.23
C THR A 122 4.85 -0.06 -2.86
N ASN A 123 5.27 1.19 -2.68
CA ASN A 123 5.83 1.69 -1.41
C ASN A 123 4.81 1.72 -0.29
N SER A 124 3.59 2.14 -0.61
CA SER A 124 2.49 2.27 0.36
C SER A 124 1.90 0.91 0.72
N PHE A 125 1.96 -0.04 -0.22
CA PHE A 125 1.48 -1.40 -0.03
C PHE A 125 2.35 -2.19 0.95
N PHE A 126 3.66 -1.94 1.03
CA PHE A 126 4.51 -2.73 1.93
C PHE A 126 4.18 -2.57 3.43
N PRO A 127 4.03 -1.35 4.00
CA PRO A 127 3.52 -1.20 5.37
C PRO A 127 2.11 -1.76 5.55
N PHE A 128 1.23 -1.57 4.58
CA PHE A 128 -0.13 -2.15 4.58
C PHE A 128 -0.09 -3.68 4.64
N TYR A 129 0.81 -4.30 3.87
CA TYR A 129 1.05 -5.73 3.85
C TYR A 129 1.49 -6.24 5.22
N LEU A 130 2.45 -5.57 5.88
CA LEU A 130 2.89 -5.97 7.21
C LEU A 130 1.73 -5.93 8.22
N THR A 131 0.84 -4.95 8.11
CA THR A 131 -0.30 -4.80 9.02
C THR A 131 -1.40 -5.84 8.75
N LEU A 132 -1.86 -5.98 7.49
CA LEU A 132 -3.03 -6.83 7.18
C LEU A 132 -2.71 -8.27 6.79
N TYR A 133 -1.52 -8.55 6.26
CA TYR A 133 -1.16 -9.92 5.86
C TYR A 133 -0.35 -10.63 6.93
N VAL A 134 0.52 -9.90 7.65
CA VAL A 134 1.40 -10.48 8.68
C VAL A 134 0.82 -10.30 10.08
N ALA A 135 0.58 -9.06 10.53
CA ALA A 135 0.10 -8.83 11.88
C ALA A 135 -1.32 -9.40 12.10
N GLN A 136 -2.20 -9.35 11.09
CA GLN A 136 -3.50 -10.00 11.16
C GLN A 136 -3.40 -11.53 11.32
N LEU A 137 -2.46 -12.18 10.62
CA LEU A 137 -2.24 -13.62 10.74
C LEU A 137 -1.82 -13.99 12.17
N ILE A 138 -0.93 -13.19 12.78
CA ILE A 138 -0.50 -13.37 14.17
C ILE A 138 -1.65 -13.12 15.16
N LEU A 139 -2.50 -12.13 14.87
CA LEU A 139 -3.64 -11.75 15.72
C LEU A 139 -4.91 -12.58 15.44
N LEU A 140 -4.87 -13.54 14.51
CA LEU A 140 -6.00 -14.40 14.16
C LEU A 140 -6.73 -15.04 15.36
N PRO A 141 -6.06 -15.62 16.37
CA PRO A 141 -6.73 -16.23 17.52
C PRO A 141 -7.45 -15.21 18.42
N ILE A 142 -7.18 -13.92 18.25
CA ILE A 142 -7.83 -12.84 18.97
C ILE A 142 -9.01 -12.32 18.15
N ILE A 143 -8.80 -11.96 16.88
CA ILE A 143 -9.82 -11.29 16.05
C ILE A 143 -11.02 -12.18 15.69
N THR A 144 -10.88 -13.50 15.78
CA THR A 144 -11.95 -14.47 15.47
C THR A 144 -12.91 -14.73 16.64
N LYS A 145 -12.63 -14.21 17.84
CA LYS A 145 -13.51 -14.40 19.01
C LYS A 145 -14.66 -13.40 19.02
N ASP A 146 -15.82 -13.85 19.47
CA ASP A 146 -17.05 -13.05 19.63
C ASP A 146 -17.02 -12.16 20.88
N LYS A 147 -16.04 -11.26 20.94
CA LYS A 147 -15.94 -10.24 22.00
C LYS A 147 -15.79 -8.86 21.37
N TRP A 148 -16.38 -7.85 22.00
CA TRP A 148 -16.25 -6.46 21.54
C TRP A 148 -14.78 -6.00 21.44
N VAL A 149 -13.92 -6.42 22.36
CA VAL A 149 -12.47 -6.13 22.31
C VAL A 149 -11.83 -6.70 21.05
N CYS A 150 -12.24 -7.90 20.62
CA CYS A 150 -11.72 -8.54 19.41
C CYS A 150 -12.18 -7.81 18.14
N LEU A 151 -13.42 -7.31 18.14
CA LEU A 151 -13.93 -6.41 17.11
C LEU A 151 -13.11 -5.12 17.07
N LEU A 152 -12.87 -4.48 18.21
CA LEU A 152 -12.08 -3.26 18.31
C LEU A 152 -10.67 -3.48 17.74
N VAL A 153 -9.98 -4.55 18.17
CA VAL A 153 -8.62 -4.88 17.70
C VAL A 153 -8.62 -5.15 16.19
N GLY A 154 -9.55 -5.96 15.69
CA GLY A 154 -9.68 -6.26 14.26
C GLY A 154 -9.93 -5.00 13.43
N ASN A 155 -10.94 -4.21 13.77
CA ASN A 155 -11.28 -3.00 13.02
C ASN A 155 -10.19 -1.94 13.12
N THR A 156 -9.48 -1.85 14.25
CA THR A 156 -8.34 -0.92 14.41
C THR A 156 -7.17 -1.33 13.52
N LEU A 157 -6.96 -2.63 13.33
CA LEU A 157 -5.94 -3.15 12.40
C LEU A 157 -6.25 -2.72 10.95
N TYR A 158 -7.51 -2.80 10.53
CA TYR A 158 -7.96 -2.32 9.21
C TYR A 158 -7.84 -0.80 9.07
N LEU A 159 -8.25 -0.05 10.08
CA LEU A 159 -8.06 1.40 10.11
C LEU A 159 -6.57 1.76 9.96
N ALA A 160 -5.70 1.14 10.75
CA ALA A 160 -4.26 1.38 10.72
C ALA A 160 -3.66 1.03 9.36
N GLY A 161 -3.99 -0.12 8.79
CA GLY A 161 -3.51 -0.54 7.47
C GLY A 161 -3.89 0.45 6.37
N PHE A 162 -5.18 0.76 6.24
CA PHE A 162 -5.64 1.71 5.22
C PHE A 162 -5.11 3.13 5.45
N ALA A 163 -4.99 3.57 6.70
CA ALA A 163 -4.40 4.87 7.02
C ALA A 163 -2.92 4.96 6.64
N GLN A 164 -2.13 3.91 6.93
CA GLN A 164 -0.74 3.79 6.51
C GLN A 164 -0.61 3.84 4.98
N TYR A 165 -1.49 3.14 4.27
CA TYR A 165 -1.51 3.14 2.81
C TYR A 165 -1.79 4.55 2.25
N ILE A 166 -2.85 5.22 2.72
CA ILE A 166 -3.21 6.59 2.28
C ILE A 166 -2.09 7.58 2.60
N TYR A 167 -1.49 7.50 3.79
CA TYR A 167 -0.38 8.35 4.17
C TYR A 167 0.87 8.09 3.33
N GLY A 168 1.15 6.83 2.98
CA GLY A 168 2.23 6.46 2.06
C GLY A 168 2.05 7.08 0.67
N VAL A 169 0.82 7.07 0.15
CA VAL A 169 0.46 7.67 -1.14
C VAL A 169 0.65 9.19 -1.10
N TYR A 170 0.16 9.84 -0.04
CA TYR A 170 0.37 11.27 0.19
C TYR A 170 1.85 11.61 0.21
N LEU A 171 2.65 10.90 1.00
CA LEU A 171 4.10 11.17 1.10
C LEU A 171 4.79 11.00 -0.26
N GLY A 172 4.43 9.97 -1.03
CA GLY A 172 4.99 9.76 -2.36
C GLY A 172 4.69 10.90 -3.30
N LEU A 173 3.42 11.24 -3.49
CA LEU A 173 3.07 12.33 -4.41
C LEU A 173 3.55 13.70 -3.90
N SER A 174 3.58 13.95 -2.58
CA SER A 174 4.10 15.20 -2.02
C SER A 174 5.60 15.42 -2.26
N ALA A 175 6.34 14.38 -2.66
CA ALA A 175 7.75 14.51 -3.03
C ALA A 175 7.95 15.22 -4.38
N LEU A 176 6.91 15.30 -5.20
CA LEU A 176 6.94 15.95 -6.50
C LEU A 176 6.76 17.47 -6.34
N PRO A 177 7.75 18.30 -6.72
CA PRO A 177 7.73 19.74 -6.42
C PRO A 177 6.69 20.52 -7.23
N PHE A 178 6.17 19.95 -8.31
CA PHE A 178 5.16 20.57 -9.18
C PHE A 178 3.71 20.26 -8.76
N LEU A 179 3.51 19.43 -7.73
CA LEU A 179 2.18 19.16 -7.16
C LEU A 179 1.89 20.14 -6.02
N ILE A 180 0.81 20.91 -6.15
CA ILE A 180 0.28 21.79 -5.09
C ILE A 180 -0.91 21.10 -4.43
N ARG A 181 -1.15 21.38 -3.14
CA ARG A 181 -2.31 20.88 -2.37
C ARG A 181 -2.37 19.35 -2.30
N ALA A 182 -1.21 18.70 -2.23
CA ALA A 182 -1.13 17.24 -2.04
C ALA A 182 -1.90 16.76 -0.79
N GLU A 183 -2.13 17.65 0.19
CA GLU A 183 -2.95 17.42 1.39
C GLU A 183 -4.36 16.87 1.07
N ILE A 184 -4.92 17.18 -0.11
CA ILE A 184 -6.21 16.63 -0.56
C ILE A 184 -6.19 15.09 -0.63
N LEU A 185 -5.02 14.48 -0.88
CA LEU A 185 -4.86 13.03 -0.88
C LEU A 185 -5.11 12.38 0.48
N LEU A 186 -5.09 13.16 1.57
CA LEU A 186 -5.43 12.68 2.92
C LEU A 186 -6.94 12.72 3.19
N ALA A 187 -7.74 13.36 2.33
CA ALA A 187 -9.20 13.46 2.51
C ALA A 187 -9.91 12.11 2.72
N PRO A 188 -9.53 10.99 2.06
CA PRO A 188 -10.12 9.68 2.31
C PRO A 188 -9.95 9.14 3.75
N LEU A 189 -9.04 9.70 4.56
CA LEU A 189 -8.90 9.32 5.97
C LEU A 189 -10.15 9.68 6.80
N LEU A 190 -10.86 10.76 6.46
CA LEU A 190 -12.05 11.19 7.19
C LEU A 190 -13.20 10.17 7.06
N PRO A 191 -13.66 9.79 5.84
CA PRO A 191 -14.69 8.75 5.71
C PRO A 191 -14.19 7.39 6.19
N LEU A 192 -12.89 7.09 6.12
CA LEU A 192 -12.32 5.87 6.70
C LEU A 192 -12.45 5.85 8.24
N PHE A 193 -12.15 6.95 8.90
CA PHE A 193 -12.31 7.06 10.35
C PHE A 193 -13.79 7.01 10.76
N ALA A 194 -14.66 7.70 10.02
CA ALA A 194 -16.09 7.64 10.26
C ALA A 194 -16.65 6.21 10.11
N SER A 195 -16.25 5.48 9.06
CA SER A 195 -16.67 4.09 8.84
C SER A 195 -16.12 3.16 9.91
N TYR A 196 -14.90 3.39 10.40
CA TYR A 196 -14.36 2.70 11.56
C TYR A 196 -15.23 2.90 12.80
N VAL A 197 -15.60 4.15 13.15
CA VAL A 197 -16.46 4.41 14.31
C VAL A 197 -17.81 3.71 14.19
N VAL A 198 -18.43 3.76 13.00
CA VAL A 198 -19.69 3.05 12.74
C VAL A 198 -19.53 1.54 12.85
N SER A 199 -18.40 0.99 12.39
CA SER A 199 -18.14 -0.46 12.46
C SER A 199 -18.08 -0.99 13.91
N LEU A 200 -17.74 -0.15 14.89
CA LEU A 200 -17.69 -0.52 16.31
C LEU A 200 -19.07 -0.85 16.92
N LEU A 201 -20.16 -0.56 16.21
CA LEU A 201 -21.53 -0.92 16.59
C LEU A 201 -21.86 -2.42 16.41
N GLY A 202 -20.90 -3.23 15.94
CA GLY A 202 -21.07 -4.68 15.81
C GLY A 202 -20.60 -5.27 14.48
N PHE A 203 -20.06 -4.46 13.58
CA PHE A 203 -19.56 -4.94 12.29
C PHE A 203 -18.07 -5.27 12.36
N ASN A 204 -17.73 -6.57 12.45
CA ASN A 204 -16.34 -7.03 12.49
C ASN A 204 -15.78 -7.18 11.07
N ILE A 205 -15.03 -6.17 10.62
CA ILE A 205 -14.47 -6.10 9.26
C ILE A 205 -13.55 -7.29 9.00
N ALA A 206 -12.72 -7.67 9.99
CA ALA A 206 -11.76 -8.75 9.84
C ALA A 206 -12.45 -10.09 9.55
N ILE A 207 -13.54 -10.42 10.26
CA ILE A 207 -14.29 -11.66 10.01
C ILE A 207 -14.95 -11.63 8.63
N HIS A 208 -15.52 -10.50 8.22
CA HIS A 208 -16.14 -10.38 6.89
C HIS A 208 -15.13 -10.55 5.77
N VAL A 209 -13.95 -9.96 5.89
CA VAL A 209 -12.88 -10.10 4.90
C VAL A 209 -12.33 -11.53 4.89
N LEU A 210 -12.11 -12.13 6.06
CA LEU A 210 -11.67 -13.54 6.16
C LEU A 210 -12.67 -14.48 5.48
N ARG A 211 -13.98 -14.29 5.69
CA ARG A 211 -15.01 -15.08 4.99
C ARG A 211 -14.97 -14.88 3.48
N ALA A 212 -14.72 -13.66 2.99
CA ALA A 212 -14.61 -13.41 1.56
C ALA A 212 -13.33 -14.01 0.93
N TYR A 213 -12.29 -14.23 1.73
CA TYR A 213 -10.98 -14.69 1.27
C TYR A 213 -10.79 -16.21 1.39
N VAL A 214 -11.39 -16.81 2.42
CA VAL A 214 -11.22 -18.22 2.83
C VAL A 214 -12.52 -19.03 2.66
N GLY A 215 -13.67 -18.36 2.59
CA GLY A 215 -14.99 -19.01 2.49
C GLY A 215 -15.27 -19.67 1.15
#